data_AF-A0A150FCW2-F1
#
_entry.id   AF-A0A150FCW2-F1
#
_cell.length_a   1.000
_cell.length_b   1.000
_cell.length_c   1.000
_cell.angle_alpha   90.00
_cell.angle_beta   90.00
_cell.angle_gamma   90.00
#
_symmetry.space_group_name_H-M   'P 1'
#
loop_
_entity.id
_entity.type
_entity.pdbx_description
1 polymer ?
#
loop_
_entity_poly.entity_id
_entity_poly.type
_entity_poly.pdbx_seq_one_letter_code
_entity_poly.pdbx_strand_id
1 'polypeptide(L)' 'MAKGKKEYSFEKCTVNVDEDQIIEYKNDGIHIHSLSKYLREIESKTEPIDFTLKSDSEVVPLETEGLSE' A
#
# COMPACT_ATOMS: atom_id res chain seq x y z
N MET A 1 4.03 -18.29 22.58
CA MET A 1 2.84 -18.20 21.69
C MET A 1 3.17 -17.19 20.61
N ALA A 2 3.44 -17.63 19.37
CA ALA A 2 3.86 -16.75 18.30
C ALA A 2 2.69 -15.82 17.93
N LYS A 3 2.84 -14.52 18.23
CA LYS A 3 1.89 -13.49 17.85
C LYS A 3 2.00 -13.38 16.33
N GLY A 4 1.09 -14.01 15.59
CA GLY A 4 1.13 -14.05 14.13
C GLY A 4 1.40 -12.64 13.56
N LYS A 5 2.39 -12.54 12.67
CA LYS A 5 2.64 -11.32 11.90
C LYS A 5 1.36 -11.05 11.11
N LYS A 6 0.79 -9.86 11.27
CA LYS A 6 -0.42 -9.49 10.54
C LYS A 6 0.08 -8.98 9.19
N GLU A 7 -0.19 -9.73 8.14
CA GLU A 7 0.28 -9.45 6.79
C GLU A 7 -0.93 -9.16 5.90
N TYR A 8 -0.85 -8.10 5.11
CA TYR A 8 -1.86 -7.72 4.14
C TYR A 8 -1.20 -7.71 2.77
N SER A 9 -1.79 -8.44 1.83
CA SER A 9 -1.29 -8.57 0.47
C SER A 9 -2.42 -8.25 -0.49
N PHE A 10 -2.18 -7.31 -1.39
CA PHE A 10 -3.11 -6.90 -2.43
C PHE A 10 -2.46 -7.19 -3.78
N GLU A 11 -3.20 -7.84 -4.67
CA GLU A 11 -2.72 -8.19 -6.00
C GLU A 11 -3.46 -7.34 -7.05
N LYS A 12 -2.75 -6.89 -8.09
CA LYS A 12 -3.32 -6.01 -9.12
C LYS A 12 -4.07 -4.84 -8.49
N CYS A 13 -3.39 -4.05 -7.66
CA CYS A 13 -3.98 -2.93 -6.96
C CYS A 13 -3.32 -1.59 -7.31
N THR A 14 -4.10 -0.52 -7.26
CA THR A 14 -3.61 0.87 -7.28
C THR A 14 -3.68 1.42 -5.87
N VAL A 15 -2.57 1.97 -5.38
CA VAL A 15 -2.52 2.64 -4.07
C VAL A 15 -2.53 4.15 -4.31
N ASN A 16 -3.53 4.84 -3.79
CA ASN A 16 -3.63 6.30 -3.78
C ASN A 16 -3.44 6.80 -2.35
N VAL A 17 -2.30 7.44 -2.08
CA VAL A 17 -1.94 7.94 -0.75
C VAL A 17 -2.67 9.22 -0.42
N ASP A 18 -2.93 10.07 -1.41
CA ASP A 18 -3.63 11.35 -1.24
C ASP A 18 -5.10 11.12 -0.83
N GLU A 19 -5.75 10.16 -1.49
CA GLU A 19 -7.15 9.81 -1.24
C GLU A 19 -7.35 8.73 -0.16
N ASP A 20 -6.27 8.25 0.48
CA ASP A 20 -6.32 7.16 1.47
C ASP A 20 -6.95 5.84 0.95
N GLN A 21 -6.64 5.44 -0.28
CA GLN A 21 -7.31 4.31 -0.94
C GLN A 21 -6.35 3.25 -1.51
N ILE A 22 -6.76 1.99 -1.38
CA ILE A 22 -6.21 0.85 -2.09
C ILE A 22 -7.33 0.29 -2.95
N ILE A 23 -7.16 0.38 -4.27
CA ILE A 23 -8.13 -0.08 -5.26
C ILE A 23 -7.62 -1.41 -5.81
N GLU A 24 -8.27 -2.51 -5.46
CA GLU A 24 -7.90 -3.87 -5.88
C GLU A 24 -8.80 -4.34 -7.03
N TYR A 25 -8.19 -4.74 -8.16
CA TYR A 25 -8.92 -5.18 -9.34
C TYR A 25 -9.00 -6.72 -9.37
N LYS A 26 -10.16 -7.27 -8.98
CA LYS A 26 -10.43 -8.71 -9.02
C LYS A 26 -11.28 -9.09 -10.22
N ASN A 27 -11.31 -10.39 -10.53
CA ASN A 27 -12.21 -10.93 -11.56
C ASN A 27 -13.69 -10.64 -11.26
N ASP A 28 -14.05 -10.46 -9.99
CA ASP A 28 -15.42 -10.17 -9.53
C ASP A 28 -15.77 -8.67 -9.55
N GLY A 29 -14.78 -7.79 -9.75
CA GLY A 29 -14.98 -6.34 -9.78
C GLY A 29 -13.87 -5.54 -9.09
N ILE A 30 -14.16 -4.25 -8.86
CA ILE A 30 -13.25 -3.30 -8.22
C ILE A 30 -13.56 -3.24 -6.72
N HIS A 31 -12.56 -3.52 -5.88
CA HIS A 31 -12.67 -3.44 -4.43
C HIS A 31 -11.88 -2.24 -3.93
N ILE A 32 -12.54 -1.30 -3.24
CA ILE A 32 -11.89 -0.11 -2.69
C ILE A 32 -11.74 -0.32 -1.18
N HIS A 33 -10.50 -0.21 -0.70
CA HIS A 33 -10.16 -0.33 0.71
C HIS A 33 -9.48 0.95 1.23
N SER A 34 -9.69 1.31 2.49
CA SER A 34 -9.00 2.47 3.10
C SER A 34 -7.57 2.11 3.49
N LEU A 35 -6.58 2.85 2.98
CA LEU A 35 -5.15 2.62 3.26
C LEU A 35 -4.83 2.77 4.76
N SER A 36 -5.32 3.85 5.38
CA SER A 36 -5.12 4.18 6.79
C SER A 36 -5.62 3.10 7.74
N LYS A 37 -6.68 2.37 7.35
CA LYS A 37 -7.19 1.26 8.14
C LYS A 37 -6.13 0.19 8.32
N TYR A 38 -5.46 -0.21 7.24
CA TYR A 38 -4.39 -1.22 7.30
C TYR A 38 -3.17 -0.68 8.05
N LEU A 39 -2.76 0.57 7.77
CA LEU A 39 -1.63 1.19 8.46
C LEU A 39 -1.85 1.23 9.97
N ARG A 40 -3.02 1.66 10.45
CA ARG A 40 -3.35 1.69 11.89
C ARG A 40 -3.37 0.32 12.53
N GLU A 41 -3.84 -0.71 11.83
CA GLU A 41 -3.83 -2.09 12.33
C GLU A 41 -2.40 -2.64 12.46
N ILE A 42 -1.46 -2.13 11.66
CA ILE A 42 -0.05 -2.52 11.69
C ILE A 42 0.74 -1.67 12.71
N GLU A 43 0.52 -0.35 12.76
CA GLU A 43 1.13 0.60 13.72
C GLU A 43 0.82 0.26 15.18
N SER A 44 -0.28 -0.46 15.45
CA SER A 44 -0.59 -0.92 16.80
C SER A 44 0.50 -1.81 17.42
N LYS A 45 1.42 -2.34 16.59
CA LYS A 45 2.63 -3.02 17.04
C LYS A 45 3.79 -2.02 16.94
N THR A 46 4.48 -1.77 18.05
CA THR A 46 5.71 -0.95 18.18
C THR A 46 6.92 -1.49 17.40
N GLU A 47 6.69 -2.32 16.39
CA GLU A 47 7.68 -3.00 15.59
C GLU A 47 7.82 -2.26 14.25
N PRO A 48 9.03 -2.16 13.67
CA PRO A 48 9.22 -1.54 12.38
C PRO A 48 8.35 -2.23 11.32
N ILE A 49 7.59 -1.42 10.57
CA ILE A 49 6.72 -1.90 9.50
C ILE A 49 7.58 -2.21 8.28
N ASP A 50 7.59 -3.48 7.88
CA ASP A 50 8.20 -3.92 6.63
C ASP A 50 7.17 -3.79 5.51
N PHE A 51 7.34 -2.78 4.65
CA PHE A 51 6.46 -2.52 3.51
C PHE A 51 7.16 -2.95 2.22
N THR A 52 6.55 -3.90 1.51
CA THR A 52 7.05 -4.38 0.21
C THR A 52 6.04 -3.98 -0.87
N LEU A 53 6.43 -3.06 -1.74
CA LEU A 53 5.69 -2.74 -2.96
C LEU A 53 6.35 -3.47 -4.14
N LYS A 54 5.64 -4.42 -4.75
CA LYS A 54 6.08 -5.05 -6.00
C LYS A 54 5.19 -4.54 -7.13
N SER A 55 5.73 -3.62 -7.91
CA SER A 55 5.10 -3.15 -9.14
C SER A 55 5.43 -4.11 -10.27
N ASP A 56 4.42 -4.62 -10.97
CA ASP A 56 4.62 -5.43 -12.19
C ASP A 56 5.04 -4.56 -13.39
N SER A 57 4.78 -3.24 -13.31
CA SER A 57 5.35 -2.25 -14.22
C SER A 57 6.66 -1.71 -13.66
N GLU A 58 7.65 -1.53 -14.54
CA GLU A 58 8.82 -0.70 -14.28
C GLU A 58 8.35 0.62 -13.66
N VAL A 59 8.64 0.80 -12.37
CA VAL A 59 8.42 2.10 -11.72
C VAL A 59 9.41 3.02 -12.39
N VAL A 60 8.98 3.69 -13.46
CA VAL A 60 9.71 4.84 -13.98
C VAL A 60 9.73 5.84 -12.84
N PRO A 61 10.90 6.16 -12.25
CA PRO A 61 10.95 7.25 -11.31
C PRO A 61 10.45 8.47 -12.09
N LEU A 62 9.32 9.03 -11.65
CA LEU A 62 8.95 10.35 -12.12
C LEU A 62 10.08 11.24 -11.61
N GLU A 63 10.94 11.72 -12.52
CA GLU A 63 11.86 12.80 -12.19
C GLU A 63 11.02 13.85 -11.49
N THR A 64 11.31 14.08 -10.21
CA THR A 64 10.84 15.29 -9.56
C THR A 64 11.63 16.40 -10.24
N GLU A 65 11.12 16.89 -11.37
CA GLU A 65 11.61 18.12 -11.97
C GLU A 65 11.62 19.13 -10.83
N GLY A 66 12.84 19.54 -10.48
CA GLY A 66 13.10 20.31 -9.30
C GLY A 66 12.17 21.52 -9.27
N LEU A 67 11.30 21.57 -8.26
CA LEU A 67 10.78 22.83 -7.77
C LEU A 67 11.93 23.55 -7.05
N SER A 68 12.87 24.03 -7.86
CA SER A 68 13.70 25.16 -7.52
C SER A 68 12.86 26.39 -7.83
N GLU A 69 12.35 27.06 -6.80
CA GLU A 69 12.27 28.53 -6.66
C GLU A 69 11.84 28.89 -5.24
#